data_AF-A0A0D7B527-F1
#
_entry.id   AF-A0A0D7B527-F1
#
_cell.length_a   1.000
_cell.length_b   1.000
_cell.length_c   1.000
_cell.angle_alpha   90.00
_cell.angle_beta   90.00
_cell.angle_gamma   90.00
#
_symmetry.space_group_name_H-M   'P 1'
#
loop_
_entity.id
_entity.type
_entity.pdbx_description
1 polymer ?
#
loop_
_entity_poly.entity_id
_entity_poly.type
_entity_poly.pdbx_seq_one_letter_code
_entity_poly.pdbx_strand_id
1 'polypeptide(L)'
;MPVLYRSEDVSFSDGFYEPATIKALRKGAGRAILECFGGLTRDEFEPFRETAYNQLKVQPSVAECWDLFVAFVPSEDTVAAIHKAFKANGKCRLSERTPFTQIPLPALTTYTLIISPKASQDVFTRHPVTGVVRRHHHPYTDLPKFTLSAHPCIMAEAGRRTLAWRLSPPILTKYFLYTTVRCFCHKLPFWTKPPKTLCVPSPHASSTHFTSDSATRKRKQDVCGDARNSPRPRKMARRQCQGAHSPSSCGSSSGSGASGSTSASHLSVSSDASAAPSSTIVCSLPPTDTKATSTTGKRKRDDCPEGLSSTPTPSPKAARRDSGSGRADVIQ
;
A
#
# COMPACT_ATOMS: atom_id res chain seq x y z
N MET A 1 24.58 10.79 -3.16
CA MET A 1 23.30 10.07 -3.13
C MET A 1 22.19 11.08 -2.90
N PRO A 2 21.12 11.12 -3.71
CA PRO A 2 20.00 12.03 -3.47
C PRO A 2 19.32 11.70 -2.12
N VAL A 3 18.92 12.73 -1.37
CA VAL A 3 18.18 12.57 -0.12
C VAL A 3 16.76 12.08 -0.44
N LEU A 4 16.31 11.01 0.22
CA LEU A 4 14.96 10.48 0.09
C LEU A 4 14.11 10.89 1.29
N TYR A 5 12.93 11.44 1.00
CA TYR A 5 11.98 11.89 2.01
C TYR A 5 11.14 10.71 2.52
N ARG A 6 10.64 10.78 3.76
CA ARG A 6 9.71 9.77 4.29
C ARG A 6 8.27 10.22 4.06
N SER A 7 7.30 9.32 4.21
CA SER A 7 5.87 9.68 4.07
C SER A 7 5.36 10.66 5.13
N GLU A 8 6.03 10.73 6.28
CA GLU A 8 5.74 11.71 7.35
C GLU A 8 6.42 13.08 7.13
N ASP A 9 7.21 13.20 6.06
CA ASP A 9 7.91 14.43 5.68
C ASP A 9 7.16 15.22 4.58
N VAL A 10 5.88 14.91 4.34
CA VAL A 10 4.97 15.69 3.48
C VAL A 10 3.66 16.02 4.20
N SER A 11 3.17 17.23 4.02
CA SER A 11 1.95 17.77 4.63
C SER A 11 1.18 18.68 3.65
N PHE A 12 -0.13 18.82 3.83
CA PHE A 12 -0.93 19.90 3.23
C PHE A 12 -1.09 21.12 4.16
N SER A 13 -0.48 21.07 5.35
CA SER A 13 -0.34 22.19 6.28
C SER A 13 1.12 22.61 6.39
N ASP A 14 1.37 23.87 6.74
CA ASP A 14 2.70 24.39 7.02
C ASP A 14 3.32 23.75 8.29
N GLY A 15 2.48 23.35 9.24
CA GLY A 15 2.84 22.58 10.43
C GLY A 15 3.06 21.09 10.14
N PHE A 16 4.02 20.50 10.88
CA PHE A 16 4.27 19.06 10.92
C PHE A 16 4.05 18.56 12.35
N TYR A 17 3.10 17.63 12.49
CA TYR A 17 2.62 17.08 13.75
C TYR A 17 3.06 15.63 13.93
N GLU A 18 2.63 15.02 15.04
CA GLU A 18 2.80 13.58 15.28
C GLU A 18 2.15 12.79 14.13
N PRO A 19 2.89 11.89 13.46
CA PRO A 19 2.38 11.17 12.31
C PRO A 19 1.20 10.26 12.63
N ALA A 20 0.15 10.33 11.81
CA ALA A 20 -0.96 9.39 11.84
C ALA A 20 -0.59 8.10 11.07
N THR A 21 -1.04 6.95 11.58
CA THR A 21 -0.89 5.68 10.87
C THR A 21 -2.11 5.39 10.02
N ILE A 22 -1.89 5.18 8.72
CA ILE A 22 -2.93 4.83 7.75
C ILE A 22 -2.66 3.47 7.11
N LYS A 23 -3.72 2.88 6.54
CA LYS A 23 -3.62 1.68 5.70
C LYS A 23 -3.55 2.10 4.23
N ALA A 24 -2.47 1.73 3.55
CA ALA A 24 -2.27 2.05 2.14
C ALA A 24 -3.40 1.45 1.28
N LEU A 25 -3.70 0.17 1.51
CA LEU A 25 -4.77 -0.58 0.88
C LEU A 25 -5.79 -1.01 1.93
N ARG A 26 -6.98 -0.41 1.90
CA ARG A 26 -8.06 -0.68 2.87
C ARG A 26 -8.96 -1.84 2.43
N LYS A 27 -9.74 -1.62 1.37
CA LYS A 27 -10.70 -2.56 0.77
C LYS A 27 -10.76 -2.33 -0.74
N GLY A 28 -11.41 -3.23 -1.46
CA GLY A 28 -11.77 -3.05 -2.87
C GLY A 28 -10.88 -3.83 -3.85
N ALA A 29 -10.92 -3.41 -5.11
CA ALA A 29 -10.33 -4.15 -6.23
C ALA A 29 -8.81 -4.36 -6.10
N GLY A 30 -8.07 -3.45 -5.48
CA GLY A 30 -6.62 -3.61 -5.30
C GLY A 30 -6.28 -4.84 -4.43
N ARG A 31 -7.09 -5.14 -3.40
CA ARG A 31 -6.91 -6.35 -2.58
C ARG A 31 -7.13 -7.61 -3.42
N ALA A 32 -8.25 -7.65 -4.15
CA ALA A 32 -8.62 -8.73 -5.06
C ALA A 32 -7.53 -9.01 -6.11
N ILE A 33 -6.93 -7.97 -6.67
CA ILE A 33 -5.86 -8.06 -7.66
C ILE A 33 -4.57 -8.54 -7.02
N LEU A 34 -4.22 -8.03 -5.84
CA LEU A 34 -3.05 -8.49 -5.10
C LEU A 34 -3.17 -9.96 -4.72
N GLU A 35 -4.34 -10.42 -4.27
CA GLU A 35 -4.56 -11.84 -4.01
C GLU A 35 -4.41 -12.65 -5.30
N CYS A 36 -5.08 -12.21 -6.37
CA CYS A 36 -5.09 -12.94 -7.64
C CYS A 36 -3.72 -13.02 -8.35
N PHE A 37 -2.91 -11.96 -8.32
CA PHE A 37 -1.65 -11.88 -9.08
C PHE A 37 -0.40 -11.75 -8.22
N GLY A 38 -0.54 -11.34 -6.96
CA GLY A 38 0.53 -11.29 -5.97
C GLY A 38 0.80 -12.63 -5.28
N GLY A 39 0.35 -13.74 -5.87
CA GLY A 39 0.68 -15.08 -5.40
C GLY A 39 0.11 -15.43 -4.02
N LEU A 40 -1.07 -14.90 -3.69
CA LEU A 40 -1.81 -15.29 -2.49
C LEU A 40 -3.07 -16.08 -2.88
N THR A 41 -3.60 -16.83 -1.93
CA THR A 41 -4.96 -17.35 -2.04
C THR A 41 -5.98 -16.32 -1.57
N ARG A 42 -7.27 -16.65 -1.67
CA ARG A 42 -8.34 -15.74 -1.27
C ARG A 42 -8.27 -15.55 0.25
N ASP A 43 -8.41 -14.31 0.70
CA ASP A 43 -8.36 -13.94 2.12
C ASP A 43 -6.98 -14.07 2.80
N GLU A 44 -5.95 -14.57 2.09
CA GLU A 44 -4.56 -14.59 2.59
C GLU A 44 -3.91 -13.22 2.67
N PHE A 45 -4.54 -12.17 2.13
CA PHE A 45 -4.07 -10.80 2.36
C PHE A 45 -4.39 -10.29 3.77
N GLU A 46 -5.40 -10.85 4.46
CA GLU A 46 -5.88 -10.29 5.72
C GLU A 46 -4.79 -10.19 6.81
N PRO A 47 -3.88 -11.17 6.99
CA PRO A 47 -2.77 -11.05 7.93
C PRO A 47 -1.83 -9.87 7.65
N PHE A 48 -1.71 -9.43 6.39
CA PHE A 48 -0.82 -8.33 6.00
C PHE A 48 -1.45 -6.96 6.25
N ARG A 49 -2.78 -6.90 6.45
CA ARG A 49 -3.53 -5.65 6.54
C ARG A 49 -3.11 -4.77 7.71
N GLU A 50 -2.74 -5.39 8.82
CA GLU A 50 -2.30 -4.72 10.06
C GLU A 50 -0.76 -4.74 10.24
N THR A 51 -0.02 -5.10 9.20
CA THR A 51 1.45 -5.16 9.25
C THR A 51 2.07 -3.91 8.64
N ALA A 52 3.37 -3.72 8.88
CA ALA A 52 4.17 -2.68 8.26
C ALA A 52 4.12 -2.70 6.71
N TYR A 53 3.83 -3.84 6.09
CA TYR A 53 3.67 -3.94 4.64
C TYR A 53 2.52 -3.08 4.09
N ASN A 54 1.45 -2.89 4.87
CA ASN A 54 0.27 -2.13 4.46
C ASN A 54 0.08 -0.83 5.27
N GLN A 55 0.92 -0.56 6.26
CA GLN A 55 0.83 0.62 7.10
C GLN A 55 1.84 1.70 6.69
N LEU A 56 1.36 2.94 6.67
CA LEU A 56 2.17 4.13 6.42
C LEU A 56 1.97 5.12 7.55
N LYS A 57 3.06 5.76 7.98
CA LYS A 57 3.01 6.95 8.82
C LYS A 57 3.01 8.18 7.93
N VAL A 58 2.01 9.03 8.07
CA VAL A 58 1.83 10.25 7.27
C VAL A 58 1.45 11.41 8.18
N GLN A 59 1.59 12.65 7.70
CA GLN A 59 1.03 13.80 8.42
C GLN A 59 -0.50 13.72 8.46
N PRO A 60 -1.17 14.22 9.53
CA PRO A 60 -2.63 14.17 9.65
C PRO A 60 -3.38 14.73 8.43
N SER A 61 -2.92 15.87 7.90
CA SER A 61 -3.48 16.50 6.70
C SER A 61 -3.41 15.58 5.46
N VAL A 62 -2.35 14.79 5.33
CA VAL A 62 -2.21 13.77 4.27
C VAL A 62 -3.11 12.57 4.53
N ALA A 63 -3.30 12.17 5.80
CA ALA A 63 -4.20 11.08 6.17
C ALA A 63 -5.65 11.40 5.78
N GLU A 64 -6.11 12.62 6.03
CA GLU A 64 -7.44 13.12 5.65
C GLU A 64 -7.66 13.07 4.13
N CYS A 65 -6.62 13.41 3.37
CA CYS A 65 -6.66 13.45 1.91
C CYS A 65 -6.27 12.12 1.23
N TRP A 66 -5.91 11.09 2.01
CA TRP A 66 -5.30 9.87 1.48
C TRP A 66 -6.11 9.28 0.33
N ASP A 67 -7.38 8.93 0.58
CA ASP A 67 -8.22 8.23 -0.40
C ASP A 67 -8.75 9.15 -1.52
N LEU A 68 -8.56 10.47 -1.43
CA LEU A 68 -9.17 11.45 -2.32
C LEU A 68 -8.18 12.07 -3.31
N PHE A 69 -7.00 12.47 -2.83
CA PHE A 69 -6.12 13.36 -3.58
C PHE A 69 -4.67 12.91 -3.63
N VAL A 70 -4.27 11.90 -2.86
CA VAL A 70 -2.86 11.50 -2.69
C VAL A 70 -2.63 10.07 -3.14
N ALA A 71 -1.52 9.83 -3.83
CA ALA A 71 -1.01 8.49 -4.06
C ALA A 71 0.52 8.50 -4.09
N PHE A 72 1.16 7.57 -3.35
CA PHE A 72 2.55 7.26 -3.60
C PHE A 72 2.66 6.13 -4.61
N VAL A 73 3.41 6.35 -5.68
CA VAL A 73 3.62 5.40 -6.78
C VAL A 73 5.08 4.96 -6.79
N PRO A 74 5.37 3.64 -6.78
CA PRO A 74 6.74 3.15 -6.91
C PRO A 74 7.40 3.62 -8.21
N SER A 75 8.73 3.66 -8.26
CA SER A 75 9.49 3.97 -9.48
C SER A 75 9.11 3.05 -10.64
N GLU A 76 9.32 3.51 -11.88
CA GLU A 76 8.96 2.77 -13.08
C GLU A 76 9.63 1.38 -13.15
N ASP A 77 10.90 1.29 -12.74
CA ASP A 77 11.64 0.03 -12.68
C ASP A 77 11.00 -0.96 -11.69
N THR A 78 10.61 -0.45 -10.51
CA THR A 78 9.91 -1.27 -9.51
C THR A 78 8.56 -1.73 -10.03
N VAL A 79 7.78 -0.84 -10.68
CA VAL A 79 6.50 -1.21 -11.30
C VAL A 79 6.70 -2.23 -12.42
N ALA A 80 7.76 -2.11 -13.23
CA ALA A 80 8.09 -3.07 -14.27
C ALA A 80 8.42 -4.45 -13.70
N ALA A 81 9.19 -4.52 -12.60
CA ALA A 81 9.48 -5.76 -11.88
C ALA A 81 8.20 -6.41 -11.33
N ILE A 82 7.34 -5.63 -10.68
CA ILE A 82 6.03 -6.09 -10.17
C ILE A 82 5.17 -6.62 -11.32
N HIS A 83 5.08 -5.88 -12.43
CA HIS A 83 4.29 -6.28 -13.58
C HIS A 83 4.81 -7.58 -14.21
N LYS A 84 6.13 -7.75 -14.32
CA LYS A 84 6.75 -8.99 -14.79
C LYS A 84 6.37 -10.18 -13.90
N ALA A 85 6.48 -10.03 -12.58
CA ALA A 85 6.11 -11.08 -11.63
C ALA A 85 4.61 -11.41 -11.66
N PHE A 86 3.74 -10.40 -11.70
CA PHE A 86 2.29 -10.60 -11.77
C PHE A 86 1.86 -11.26 -13.08
N LYS A 87 2.58 -10.98 -14.18
CA LYS A 87 2.42 -11.69 -15.45
C LYS A 87 2.79 -13.16 -15.36
N ALA A 88 3.90 -13.49 -14.68
CA ALA A 88 4.30 -14.87 -14.44
C ALA A 88 3.25 -15.60 -13.56
N ASN A 89 2.91 -15.04 -12.41
CA ASN A 89 1.91 -15.60 -11.49
C ASN A 89 0.55 -15.83 -12.16
N GLY A 90 0.13 -14.92 -13.04
CA GLY A 90 -1.12 -15.04 -13.77
C GLY A 90 -1.16 -16.25 -14.73
N LYS A 91 0.00 -16.77 -15.16
CA LYS A 91 0.13 -17.94 -16.05
C LYS A 91 0.33 -19.26 -15.30
N CYS A 92 0.72 -19.21 -14.02
CA CYS A 92 1.03 -20.38 -13.21
C CYS A 92 -0.16 -20.86 -12.37
N ARG A 93 -0.10 -22.13 -11.94
CA ARG A 93 -1.03 -22.67 -10.93
C ARG A 93 -0.80 -21.98 -9.59
N LEU A 94 -1.83 -21.94 -8.74
CA LEU A 94 -1.79 -21.21 -7.46
C LEU A 94 -0.59 -21.62 -6.58
N SER A 95 -0.28 -22.92 -6.52
CA SER A 95 0.84 -23.49 -5.76
C SER A 95 2.23 -23.13 -6.30
N GLU A 96 2.33 -22.68 -7.55
CA GLU A 96 3.59 -22.32 -8.21
C GLU A 96 3.83 -20.80 -8.23
N ARG A 97 2.87 -20.01 -7.72
CA ARG A 97 2.98 -18.56 -7.73
C ARG A 97 4.00 -18.09 -6.69
N THR A 98 4.76 -17.07 -7.05
CA THR A 98 5.64 -16.38 -6.11
C THR A 98 4.82 -15.39 -5.28
N PRO A 99 4.78 -15.51 -3.94
CA PRO A 99 4.11 -14.55 -3.08
C PRO A 99 4.69 -13.14 -3.27
N PHE A 100 3.87 -12.10 -3.12
CA PHE A 100 4.29 -10.73 -3.41
C PHE A 100 5.46 -10.27 -2.55
N THR A 101 5.59 -10.82 -1.33
CA THR A 101 6.70 -10.57 -0.40
C THR A 101 8.03 -11.17 -0.85
N GLN A 102 8.01 -12.09 -1.82
CA GLN A 102 9.19 -12.77 -2.37
C GLN A 102 9.52 -12.33 -3.79
N ILE A 103 8.77 -11.37 -4.35
CA ILE A 103 9.05 -10.83 -5.68
C ILE A 103 10.42 -10.11 -5.62
N PRO A 104 11.34 -10.39 -6.55
CA PRO A 104 12.60 -9.67 -6.62
C PRO A 104 12.34 -8.22 -7.03
N LEU A 105 12.57 -7.30 -6.11
CA LEU A 105 12.42 -5.86 -6.30
C LEU A 105 13.80 -5.17 -6.25
N PRO A 106 13.95 -3.97 -6.83
CA PRO A 106 15.17 -3.19 -6.68
C PRO A 106 15.52 -2.97 -5.20
N ALA A 107 16.81 -3.12 -4.87
CA ALA A 107 17.31 -3.01 -3.49
C ALA A 107 16.90 -1.69 -2.81
N LEU A 108 16.85 -0.60 -3.59
CA LEU A 108 16.31 0.69 -3.17
C LEU A 108 15.09 1.02 -4.03
N THR A 109 13.89 0.84 -3.46
CA THR A 109 12.66 1.31 -4.09
C THR A 109 12.40 2.76 -3.71
N THR A 110 12.24 3.61 -4.73
CA THR A 110 11.82 5.00 -4.55
C THR A 110 10.37 5.18 -4.98
N TYR A 111 9.75 6.22 -4.46
CA TYR A 111 8.35 6.56 -4.71
C TYR A 111 8.23 8.00 -5.19
N THR A 112 7.28 8.20 -6.10
CA THR A 112 6.83 9.53 -6.53
C THR A 112 5.49 9.81 -5.88
N LEU A 113 5.37 10.96 -5.22
CA LEU A 113 4.09 11.44 -4.73
C LEU A 113 3.31 12.03 -5.91
N ILE A 114 2.13 11.47 -6.18
CA ILE A 114 1.18 11.98 -7.16
C ILE A 114 0.02 12.60 -6.41
N ILE A 115 -0.29 13.85 -6.77
CA ILE A 115 -1.38 14.61 -6.20
C ILE A 115 -2.42 14.83 -7.30
N SER A 116 -3.68 14.59 -6.98
CA SER A 116 -4.80 14.78 -7.90
C SER A 116 -4.82 16.21 -8.43
N PRO A 117 -5.08 16.44 -9.73
CA PRO A 117 -5.19 17.80 -10.28
C PRO A 117 -6.32 18.63 -9.65
N LYS A 118 -7.27 17.97 -8.98
CA LYS A 118 -8.36 18.62 -8.26
C LYS A 118 -7.91 19.23 -6.93
N ALA A 119 -6.74 18.85 -6.42
CA ALA A 119 -6.18 19.49 -5.25
C ALA A 119 -5.50 20.80 -5.67
N SER A 120 -5.94 21.89 -5.06
CA SER A 120 -5.38 23.24 -5.23
C SER A 120 -4.57 23.70 -4.01
N GLN A 121 -4.51 22.90 -2.95
CA GLN A 121 -3.84 23.24 -1.70
C GLN A 121 -2.32 23.13 -1.85
N ASP A 122 -1.56 23.99 -1.18
CA ASP A 122 -0.12 23.87 -1.22
C ASP A 122 0.38 22.63 -0.48
N VAL A 123 1.54 22.15 -0.91
CA VAL A 123 2.17 20.96 -0.35
C VAL A 123 3.46 21.39 0.31
N PHE A 124 3.65 20.99 1.56
CA PHE A 124 4.85 21.29 2.33
C PHE A 124 5.65 20.00 2.47
N THR A 125 6.95 20.06 2.16
CA THR A 125 7.88 18.96 2.42
C THR A 125 8.94 19.39 3.41
N ARG A 126 9.25 18.55 4.40
CA ARG A 126 10.27 18.80 5.41
C ARG A 126 11.51 17.98 5.09
N HIS A 127 12.64 18.62 4.87
CA HIS A 127 13.87 17.91 4.58
C HIS A 127 14.26 17.01 5.78
N PRO A 128 14.47 15.69 5.59
CA PRO A 128 14.59 14.74 6.70
C PRO A 128 15.83 14.96 7.58
N VAL A 129 16.90 15.56 7.02
CA VAL A 129 18.14 15.88 7.76
C VAL A 129 18.14 17.29 8.34
N THR A 130 17.93 18.32 7.51
CA THR A 130 18.03 19.73 7.92
C THR A 130 16.77 20.27 8.59
N GLY A 131 15.64 19.57 8.48
CA GLY A 131 14.34 20.05 8.98
C GLY A 131 13.75 21.23 8.20
N VAL A 132 14.44 21.72 7.15
CA VAL A 132 13.96 22.85 6.34
C VAL A 132 12.66 22.47 5.63
N VAL A 133 11.62 23.28 5.82
CA VAL A 133 10.33 23.11 5.17
C VAL A 133 10.30 23.88 3.85
N ARG A 134 9.94 23.19 2.77
CA ARG A 134 9.73 23.76 1.44
C ARG A 134 8.27 23.69 1.07
N ARG A 135 7.72 24.82 0.62
CA ARG A 135 6.38 24.92 0.04
C ARG A 135 6.44 24.62 -1.46
N HIS A 136 5.49 23.85 -1.95
CA HIS A 136 5.32 23.47 -3.34
C HIS A 136 3.92 23.87 -3.80
N HIS A 137 3.87 24.59 -4.93
CA HIS A 137 2.63 25.04 -5.54
C HIS A 137 2.22 24.10 -6.68
N HIS A 138 0.92 24.00 -6.93
CA HIS A 138 0.40 23.32 -8.12
C HIS A 138 1.03 23.96 -9.39
N PRO A 139 1.48 23.18 -10.41
CA PRO A 139 1.27 21.74 -10.64
C PRO A 139 2.29 20.77 -10.00
N TYR A 140 2.98 21.16 -8.93
CA TYR A 140 3.90 20.32 -8.13
C TYR A 140 4.97 19.58 -8.95
N THR A 141 5.64 20.28 -9.86
CA THR A 141 6.64 19.69 -10.77
C THR A 141 7.96 19.32 -10.10
N ASP A 142 8.18 19.77 -8.86
CA ASP A 142 9.46 19.70 -8.15
C ASP A 142 9.38 18.94 -6.82
N LEU A 143 8.37 18.06 -6.65
CA LEU A 143 8.26 17.23 -5.46
C LEU A 143 9.46 16.26 -5.35
N PRO A 144 9.99 16.06 -4.12
CA PRO A 144 11.11 15.15 -3.92
C PRO A 144 10.70 13.68 -4.13
N LYS A 145 11.70 12.80 -4.19
CA LYS A 145 11.48 11.35 -4.15
C LYS A 145 11.35 10.87 -2.71
N PHE A 146 10.52 9.86 -2.53
CA PHE A 146 10.20 9.30 -1.22
C PHE A 146 10.72 7.87 -1.06
N THR A 147 10.94 7.48 0.18
CA THR A 147 11.08 6.09 0.62
C THR A 147 9.95 5.78 1.60
N LEU A 148 9.42 4.56 1.54
CA LEU A 148 8.26 4.14 2.33
C LEU A 148 8.54 2.81 3.02
N SER A 149 7.91 2.60 4.18
CA SER A 149 7.91 1.31 4.88
C SER A 149 6.98 0.28 4.23
N ALA A 150 5.94 0.74 3.54
CA ALA A 150 4.95 -0.14 2.91
C ALA A 150 5.53 -0.89 1.71
N HIS A 151 4.96 -2.07 1.43
CA HIS A 151 5.45 -2.94 0.38
C HIS A 151 5.16 -2.36 -1.02
N PRO A 152 6.12 -2.35 -1.95
CA PRO A 152 5.92 -1.75 -3.27
C PRO A 152 4.75 -2.33 -4.08
N CYS A 153 4.48 -3.63 -3.96
CA CYS A 153 3.30 -4.25 -4.59
C CYS A 153 1.97 -3.70 -4.05
N ILE A 154 1.87 -3.46 -2.75
CA ILE A 154 0.67 -2.88 -2.12
C ILE A 154 0.53 -1.42 -2.55
N MET A 155 1.65 -0.70 -2.61
CA MET A 155 1.67 0.70 -3.05
C MET A 155 1.32 0.87 -4.54
N ALA A 156 1.76 -0.04 -5.40
CA ALA A 156 1.35 -0.07 -6.80
C ALA A 156 -0.18 -0.18 -6.92
N GLU A 157 -0.81 -1.06 -6.12
CA GLU A 157 -2.27 -1.20 -6.09
C GLU A 157 -2.98 -0.01 -5.43
N ALA A 158 -2.44 0.55 -4.35
CA ALA A 158 -2.97 1.77 -3.75
C ALA A 158 -2.95 2.95 -4.75
N GLY A 159 -1.92 3.00 -5.60
CA GLY A 159 -1.74 3.97 -6.68
C GLY A 159 -2.73 3.85 -7.84
N ARG A 160 -3.62 2.85 -7.85
CA ARG A 160 -4.63 2.65 -8.92
C ARG A 160 -5.52 3.86 -9.19
N ARG A 161 -5.79 4.66 -8.15
CA ARG A 161 -6.54 5.92 -8.26
C ARG A 161 -5.91 6.94 -9.23
N THR A 162 -4.59 6.88 -9.45
CA THR A 162 -3.89 7.77 -10.39
C THR A 162 -4.35 7.57 -11.83
N LEU A 163 -4.94 6.40 -12.15
CA LEU A 163 -5.51 6.12 -13.46
C LEU A 163 -6.76 6.97 -13.69
N ALA A 164 -7.61 7.11 -12.67
CA ALA A 164 -8.79 7.97 -12.73
C ALA A 164 -8.41 9.45 -12.87
N TRP A 165 -7.24 9.84 -12.37
CA TRP A 165 -6.70 11.19 -12.51
C TRP A 165 -5.95 11.44 -13.81
N ARG A 166 -5.74 10.40 -14.64
CA ARG A 166 -4.92 10.46 -15.87
C ARG A 166 -3.48 10.91 -15.62
N LEU A 167 -2.96 10.63 -14.43
CA LEU A 167 -1.58 10.95 -14.01
C LEU A 167 -0.69 9.71 -13.86
N SER A 168 -1.22 8.52 -14.16
CA SER A 168 -0.44 7.28 -14.09
C SER A 168 0.70 7.29 -15.13
N PRO A 169 1.94 6.99 -14.71
CA PRO A 169 3.03 6.75 -15.65
C PRO A 169 2.68 5.63 -16.65
N PRO A 170 3.24 5.63 -17.88
CA PRO A 170 2.87 4.66 -18.92
C PRO A 170 3.02 3.20 -18.47
N ILE A 171 4.07 2.86 -17.72
CA ILE A 171 4.29 1.50 -17.21
C ILE A 171 3.22 1.09 -16.19
N LEU A 172 2.79 2.02 -15.34
CA LEU A 172 1.75 1.78 -14.34
C LEU A 172 0.39 1.62 -15.01
N THR A 173 0.10 2.41 -16.04
CA THR A 173 -1.11 2.25 -16.86
C THR A 173 -1.16 0.88 -17.53
N LYS A 174 -0.04 0.41 -18.11
CA LYS A 174 0.05 -0.95 -18.69
C LYS A 174 -0.20 -2.03 -17.63
N TYR A 175 0.38 -1.86 -16.44
CA TYR A 175 0.17 -2.75 -15.31
C TYR A 175 -1.30 -2.80 -14.87
N PHE A 176 -1.97 -1.65 -14.72
CA PHE A 176 -3.38 -1.58 -14.33
C PHE A 176 -4.31 -2.16 -15.38
N LEU A 177 -4.04 -1.91 -16.66
CA LEU A 177 -4.84 -2.48 -17.75
C LEU A 177 -4.73 -4.00 -17.75
N TYR A 178 -3.51 -4.54 -17.65
CA TYR A 178 -3.27 -5.98 -17.57
C TYR A 178 -4.02 -6.63 -16.41
N THR A 179 -3.85 -6.09 -15.19
CA THR A 179 -4.46 -6.65 -13.99
C THR A 179 -5.99 -6.54 -14.01
N THR A 180 -6.54 -5.41 -14.48
CA THR A 180 -7.99 -5.20 -14.58
C THR A 180 -8.62 -6.17 -15.60
N VAL A 181 -8.13 -6.18 -16.84
CA VAL A 181 -8.68 -7.04 -17.90
C VAL A 181 -8.60 -8.50 -17.47
N ARG A 182 -7.47 -8.92 -16.91
CA ARG A 182 -7.29 -10.31 -16.50
C ARG A 182 -8.12 -10.68 -15.28
N CYS A 183 -8.29 -9.79 -14.30
CA CYS A 183 -9.10 -10.06 -13.11
C CYS A 183 -10.60 -10.15 -13.44
N PHE A 184 -11.11 -9.22 -14.26
CA PHE A 184 -12.56 -9.05 -14.45
C PHE A 184 -13.11 -9.71 -15.71
N CYS A 185 -12.35 -9.75 -16.82
CA CYS A 185 -12.86 -10.30 -18.07
C CYS A 185 -12.67 -11.82 -18.18
N HIS A 186 -11.61 -12.37 -17.57
CA HIS A 186 -11.24 -13.76 -17.79
C HIS A 186 -11.89 -14.78 -16.84
N LYS A 187 -13.00 -14.42 -16.16
CA LYS A 187 -13.70 -15.28 -15.17
C LYS A 187 -12.72 -16.15 -14.37
N LEU A 188 -11.70 -15.52 -13.78
CA LEU A 188 -10.60 -16.29 -13.21
C LEU A 188 -11.17 -17.32 -12.22
N PRO A 189 -10.72 -18.59 -12.28
CA PRO A 189 -11.22 -19.65 -11.40
C PRO A 189 -11.12 -19.28 -9.92
N PHE A 190 -10.26 -18.33 -9.59
CA PHE A 190 -10.11 -17.72 -8.28
C PHE A 190 -11.42 -17.13 -7.70
N TRP A 191 -12.30 -16.60 -8.56
CA TRP A 191 -13.58 -16.02 -8.14
C TRP A 191 -14.76 -16.99 -8.20
N THR A 192 -14.60 -18.10 -8.93
CA THR A 192 -15.57 -19.17 -8.86
C THR A 192 -15.40 -19.85 -7.51
N LYS A 193 -16.46 -19.88 -6.70
CA LYS A 193 -16.48 -20.60 -5.42
C LYS A 193 -15.82 -21.97 -5.64
N PRO A 194 -14.91 -22.42 -4.74
CA PRO A 194 -14.37 -23.76 -4.87
C PRO A 194 -15.54 -24.73 -5.10
N PRO A 195 -15.46 -25.63 -6.09
CA PRO A 195 -16.53 -26.58 -6.36
C PRO A 195 -16.96 -27.19 -5.02
N LYS A 196 -18.24 -27.07 -4.67
CA LYS A 196 -18.79 -27.65 -3.43
C LYS A 196 -18.68 -29.19 -3.40
N THR A 197 -18.17 -29.77 -4.47
CA THR A 197 -17.84 -31.17 -4.66
C THR A 197 -16.34 -31.29 -4.32
N LEU A 198 -15.96 -31.73 -3.13
CA LEU A 198 -16.07 -33.09 -2.67
C LEU A 198 -16.25 -33.06 -1.14
N CYS A 199 -17.50 -33.00 -0.66
CA CYS A 199 -17.79 -33.69 0.59
C CYS A 199 -17.48 -35.17 0.30
N VAL A 200 -16.24 -35.58 0.55
CA VAL A 200 -15.92 -37.00 0.70
C VAL A 200 -16.92 -37.50 1.74
N PRO A 201 -17.83 -38.43 1.41
CA PRO A 201 -18.69 -39.03 2.41
C PRO A 201 -17.76 -39.58 3.47
N SER A 202 -17.78 -39.01 4.67
CA SER A 202 -17.02 -39.54 5.79
C SER A 202 -17.44 -41.01 5.95
N PRO A 203 -16.53 -41.99 5.78
CA PRO A 203 -16.88 -43.41 5.91
C PRO A 203 -17.25 -43.83 7.34
N HIS A 204 -17.31 -42.88 8.28
CA HIS A 204 -17.56 -43.14 9.69
C HIS A 204 -18.80 -42.41 10.17
N ALA A 205 -19.95 -42.79 9.63
CA ALA A 205 -21.23 -42.68 10.32
C ALA A 205 -21.76 -44.09 10.60
N SER A 206 -20.98 -44.88 11.35
CA SER A 206 -21.53 -46.03 12.07
C SER A 206 -22.44 -45.47 13.16
N SER A 207 -23.72 -45.42 12.83
CA SER A 207 -24.83 -45.23 13.76
C SER A 207 -24.73 -46.26 14.88
N THR A 208 -24.27 -45.86 16.06
CA THR A 208 -24.57 -46.55 17.31
C THR A 208 -25.71 -45.79 17.98
N HIS A 209 -26.92 -46.31 17.78
CA HIS A 209 -28.03 -46.06 18.68
C HIS A 209 -27.60 -46.43 20.11
N PHE A 210 -27.44 -45.44 20.99
CA PHE A 210 -27.47 -45.66 22.43
C PHE A 210 -28.78 -45.12 22.98
N THR A 211 -29.69 -46.06 23.20
CA THR A 211 -30.85 -45.91 24.07
C THR A 211 -30.43 -45.85 25.55
N SER A 212 -31.21 -45.07 26.29
CA SER A 212 -31.32 -44.93 27.75
C SER A 212 -30.88 -46.13 28.60
N ASP A 213 -30.15 -45.91 29.70
CA ASP A 213 -30.72 -45.87 31.07
C ASP A 213 -29.68 -46.03 32.19
N SER A 214 -29.86 -45.18 33.21
CA SER A 214 -29.77 -45.45 34.66
C SER A 214 -28.50 -45.98 35.36
N ALA A 215 -28.38 -45.49 36.60
CA ALA A 215 -27.81 -46.13 37.79
C ALA A 215 -26.29 -46.06 38.05
N THR A 216 -25.97 -45.20 39.02
CA THR A 216 -25.11 -45.46 40.19
C THR A 216 -24.37 -46.80 40.23
N ARG A 217 -23.03 -46.76 40.32
CA ARG A 217 -22.27 -47.61 41.27
C ARG A 217 -20.82 -47.16 41.49
N LYS A 218 -20.50 -47.13 42.79
CA LYS A 218 -19.21 -47.05 43.47
C LYS A 218 -18.39 -48.33 43.24
N ARG A 219 -17.10 -48.23 42.88
CA ARG A 219 -15.94 -49.09 43.29
C ARG A 219 -14.70 -48.61 42.53
N LYS A 220 -13.69 -48.02 43.16
CA LYS A 220 -12.57 -48.60 43.94
C LYS A 220 -11.65 -49.53 43.12
N GLN A 221 -10.40 -49.08 42.99
CA GLN A 221 -9.16 -49.82 43.30
C GLN A 221 -8.22 -50.22 42.13
N ASP A 222 -7.01 -49.63 42.21
CA ASP A 222 -5.65 -50.16 42.01
C ASP A 222 -5.07 -50.64 40.67
N VAL A 223 -3.99 -49.93 40.28
CA VAL A 223 -2.59 -50.40 40.16
C VAL A 223 -2.03 -50.86 38.80
N CYS A 224 -0.87 -50.23 38.50
CA CYS A 224 0.30 -50.60 37.68
C CYS A 224 0.23 -50.63 36.14
N GLY A 225 1.24 -49.97 35.55
CA GLY A 225 1.94 -50.52 34.38
C GLY A 225 2.39 -49.52 33.30
N ASP A 226 3.59 -48.98 33.47
CA ASP A 226 4.61 -48.69 32.44
C ASP A 226 4.36 -47.75 31.26
N ALA A 227 4.89 -46.54 31.46
CA ALA A 227 5.94 -45.90 30.65
C ALA A 227 6.27 -46.49 29.26
N ARG A 228 6.07 -45.68 28.21
CA ARG A 228 7.08 -45.47 27.16
C ARG A 228 6.98 -44.08 26.55
N ASN A 229 8.09 -43.36 26.72
CA ASN A 229 8.36 -42.00 26.30
C ASN A 229 8.39 -41.85 24.78
N SER A 230 7.79 -40.79 24.24
CA SER A 230 8.11 -40.24 22.91
C SER A 230 8.39 -38.73 23.05
N PRO A 231 9.56 -38.24 22.61
CA PRO A 231 9.98 -36.86 22.86
C PRO A 231 9.36 -35.86 21.89
N ARG A 232 8.72 -34.85 22.47
CA ARG A 232 8.28 -33.58 21.87
C ARG A 232 9.44 -32.82 21.18
N PRO A 233 9.21 -32.17 20.02
CA PRO A 233 10.17 -31.22 19.46
C PRO A 233 10.25 -29.94 20.30
N ARG A 234 11.50 -29.51 20.55
CA ARG A 234 11.86 -28.38 21.40
C ARG A 234 11.56 -27.02 20.75
N LYS A 235 11.00 -26.17 21.61
CA LYS A 235 10.81 -24.71 21.55
C LYS A 235 12.14 -24.02 21.22
N MET A 236 12.20 -23.22 20.14
CA MET A 236 13.36 -22.37 19.85
C MET A 236 13.48 -21.25 20.88
N ALA A 237 14.68 -21.15 21.45
CA ALA A 237 15.07 -20.17 22.45
C ALA A 237 15.29 -18.79 21.82
N ARG A 238 14.65 -17.80 22.43
CA ARG A 238 14.85 -16.35 22.25
C ARG A 238 16.25 -16.00 22.77
N ARG A 239 17.14 -15.51 21.89
CA ARG A 239 18.42 -14.92 22.29
C ARG A 239 18.14 -13.61 23.03
N GLN A 240 18.52 -13.61 24.31
CA GLN A 240 18.57 -12.46 25.19
C GLN A 240 20.06 -12.14 25.36
N CYS A 241 20.51 -11.04 24.78
CA CYS A 241 21.86 -10.52 25.03
C CYS A 241 21.81 -9.73 26.34
N GLN A 242 22.45 -10.26 27.39
CA GLN A 242 22.91 -9.50 28.54
C GLN A 242 24.38 -9.84 28.78
N GLY A 243 25.20 -8.81 28.82
CA GLY A 243 26.60 -8.84 29.24
C GLY A 243 26.86 -7.59 30.09
N ALA A 244 26.81 -7.80 31.40
CA ALA A 244 27.54 -7.15 32.50
C ALA A 244 29.00 -6.75 32.16
N HIS A 245 29.76 -5.90 32.84
CA HIS A 245 29.64 -4.98 34.00
C HIS A 245 30.92 -4.08 33.99
N SER A 246 30.79 -2.91 34.63
CA SER A 246 31.69 -1.82 35.10
C SER A 246 33.14 -2.19 35.57
N PRO A 247 34.04 -1.28 36.07
CA PRO A 247 33.88 0.14 36.52
C PRO A 247 35.07 1.13 36.27
N SER A 248 34.88 2.43 36.54
CA SER A 248 35.80 3.24 37.38
C SER A 248 35.28 4.67 37.66
N SER A 249 35.40 5.04 38.93
CA SER A 249 35.34 6.39 39.54
C SER A 249 36.47 7.28 38.98
N CYS A 250 36.61 8.59 39.20
CA CYS A 250 36.19 9.59 40.20
C CYS A 250 36.62 10.97 39.62
N GLY A 251 36.00 12.08 40.05
CA GLY A 251 36.56 13.41 39.73
C GLY A 251 35.61 14.58 39.97
N SER A 252 35.57 15.05 41.22
CA SER A 252 34.91 16.28 41.66
C SER A 252 35.71 17.53 41.29
N SER A 253 35.02 18.62 40.95
CA SER A 253 35.37 20.04 41.29
C SER A 253 34.29 20.95 40.66
N SER A 254 33.45 21.70 41.38
CA SER A 254 33.63 22.82 42.33
C SER A 254 34.14 24.12 41.69
N GLY A 255 33.28 25.16 41.72
CA GLY A 255 33.54 26.57 41.39
C GLY A 255 32.26 27.22 40.85
N SER A 256 31.35 27.82 41.63
CA SER A 256 31.43 29.00 42.52
C SER A 256 31.60 30.34 41.78
N GLY A 257 30.59 31.22 41.93
CA GLY A 257 30.64 32.67 41.63
C GLY A 257 29.33 33.16 40.96
N ALA A 258 28.33 33.67 41.69
CA ALA A 258 28.19 35.06 42.17
C ALA A 258 27.91 36.04 41.00
N SER A 259 26.98 37.01 40.98
CA SER A 259 25.94 37.56 41.85
C SER A 259 25.18 38.58 40.98
N GLY A 260 23.90 38.88 41.26
CA GLY A 260 23.21 39.98 40.56
C GLY A 260 21.72 40.08 40.86
N SER A 261 21.41 40.55 42.06
CA SER A 261 20.08 40.88 42.59
C SER A 261 19.44 42.10 41.92
N THR A 262 18.10 42.08 41.78
CA THR A 262 17.08 43.13 42.12
C THR A 262 15.83 42.89 41.28
N SER A 263 14.58 43.13 41.65
CA SER A 263 13.82 43.29 42.90
C SER A 263 12.36 43.49 42.45
N ALA A 264 11.40 42.89 43.16
CA ALA A 264 9.96 43.23 43.25
C ALA A 264 9.12 43.20 41.93
N SER A 265 7.86 42.77 41.87
CA SER A 265 6.75 42.90 42.82
C SER A 265 5.60 41.95 42.45
N HIS A 266 4.84 41.52 43.45
CA HIS A 266 3.41 41.18 43.47
C HIS A 266 2.61 41.16 42.15
N LEU A 267 1.90 40.05 41.88
CA LEU A 267 0.44 39.97 42.03
C LEU A 267 -0.05 38.55 41.74
N SER A 268 -0.75 37.99 42.72
CA SER A 268 -1.51 36.74 42.67
C SER A 268 -2.82 36.99 41.92
N VAL A 269 -3.09 36.28 40.81
CA VAL A 269 -4.45 36.08 40.31
C VAL A 269 -4.60 34.65 39.80
N SER A 270 -5.56 34.00 40.44
CA SER A 270 -6.34 32.80 40.15
C SER A 270 -6.35 32.23 38.73
N SER A 271 -6.25 30.90 38.74
CA SER A 271 -6.62 29.93 37.73
C SER A 271 -8.01 30.18 37.11
N ASP A 272 -8.09 30.09 35.78
CA ASP A 272 -9.27 29.51 35.13
C ASP A 272 -8.91 28.87 33.79
N ALA A 273 -9.53 27.73 33.56
CA ALA A 273 -9.27 26.80 32.48
C ALA A 273 -9.62 27.41 31.11
N SER A 274 -8.64 27.51 30.22
CA SER A 274 -8.87 27.82 28.81
C SER A 274 -8.89 26.53 28.01
N ALA A 275 -10.08 26.12 27.60
CA ALA A 275 -10.30 25.07 26.62
C ALA A 275 -9.61 25.45 25.30
N ALA A 276 -8.72 24.60 24.82
CA ALA A 276 -8.14 24.72 23.51
C ALA A 276 -9.24 24.64 22.44
N PRO A 277 -9.27 25.53 21.43
CA PRO A 277 -10.15 25.35 20.29
C PRO A 277 -9.60 24.21 19.44
N SER A 278 -10.33 23.10 19.38
CA SER A 278 -10.19 22.12 18.30
C SER A 278 -10.51 22.83 16.98
N SER A 279 -9.47 23.29 16.28
CA SER A 279 -9.58 23.76 14.91
C SER A 279 -9.86 22.57 14.00
N THR A 280 -11.14 22.26 13.83
CA THR A 280 -11.63 21.37 12.78
C THR A 280 -11.28 22.02 11.44
N ILE A 281 -10.19 21.55 10.81
CA ILE A 281 -9.90 21.87 9.42
C ILE A 281 -10.95 21.13 8.60
N VAL A 282 -12.04 21.81 8.31
CA VAL A 282 -13.01 21.34 7.33
C VAL A 282 -12.30 21.47 5.98
N CYS A 283 -11.94 20.33 5.39
CA CYS A 283 -11.69 20.25 3.95
C CYS A 283 -13.00 20.62 3.25
N SER A 284 -13.23 21.92 3.07
CA SER A 284 -14.36 22.47 2.35
C SER A 284 -14.26 22.00 0.90
N LEU A 285 -14.93 20.89 0.60
CA LEU A 285 -15.20 20.50 -0.78
C LEU A 285 -15.92 21.69 -1.44
N PRO A 286 -15.45 22.20 -2.58
CA PRO A 286 -16.16 23.26 -3.28
C PRO A 286 -17.59 22.80 -3.58
N PRO A 287 -18.62 23.63 -3.35
CA PRO A 287 -19.99 23.27 -3.66
C PRO A 287 -20.10 22.99 -5.16
N THR A 288 -20.47 21.75 -5.51
CA THR A 288 -20.83 21.39 -6.88
C THR A 288 -22.24 21.89 -7.15
N ASP A 289 -22.36 23.14 -7.59
CA ASP A 289 -23.61 23.68 -8.13
C ASP A 289 -23.95 22.96 -9.44
N THR A 290 -24.71 21.87 -9.31
CA THR A 290 -25.25 21.13 -10.45
C THR A 290 -26.63 21.71 -10.78
N LYS A 291 -26.65 22.85 -11.47
CA LYS A 291 -27.90 23.43 -11.98
C LYS A 291 -28.35 22.64 -13.21
N ALA A 292 -29.13 21.59 -12.98
CA ALA A 292 -29.81 20.83 -14.03
C ALA A 292 -30.88 21.73 -14.67
N THR A 293 -30.60 22.23 -15.88
CA THR A 293 -31.60 22.88 -16.72
C THR A 293 -32.12 21.85 -17.71
N SER A 294 -33.26 21.25 -17.39
CA SER A 294 -34.03 20.44 -18.32
C SER A 294 -34.79 21.35 -19.29
N THR A 295 -34.38 21.39 -20.55
CA THR A 295 -35.25 21.86 -21.64
C THR A 295 -35.31 20.79 -22.71
N THR A 296 -36.51 20.22 -22.82
CA THR A 296 -36.93 19.19 -23.76
C THR A 296 -37.19 19.84 -25.11
N GLY A 297 -36.22 19.77 -26.03
CA GLY A 297 -36.35 20.24 -27.41
C GLY A 297 -36.79 19.12 -28.36
N LYS A 298 -38.00 19.26 -28.91
CA LYS A 298 -38.62 18.34 -29.89
C LYS A 298 -37.77 18.17 -31.16
N ARG A 299 -37.74 16.93 -31.63
CA ARG A 299 -37.22 16.49 -32.93
C ARG A 299 -37.95 17.20 -34.08
N LYS A 300 -37.18 17.63 -35.09
CA LYS A 300 -37.65 17.74 -36.48
C LYS A 300 -36.67 16.97 -37.35
N ARG A 301 -37.18 15.93 -38.00
CA ARG A 301 -36.56 15.24 -39.15
C ARG A 301 -36.70 16.18 -40.34
N ASP A 302 -35.61 16.40 -41.06
CA ASP A 302 -35.66 16.81 -42.45
C ASP A 302 -34.65 15.93 -43.21
N ASP A 303 -35.07 15.55 -44.41
CA ASP A 303 -34.56 14.50 -45.28
C ASP A 303 -33.25 14.86 -46.03
N CYS A 304 -32.57 13.79 -46.46
CA CYS A 304 -31.61 13.57 -47.57
C CYS A 304 -31.42 14.70 -48.63
N PRO A 305 -30.26 14.78 -49.37
CA PRO A 305 -29.72 13.63 -50.09
C PRO A 305 -28.19 13.53 -50.33
N GLU A 306 -27.88 12.39 -50.95
CA GLU A 306 -26.65 11.88 -51.51
C GLU A 306 -25.81 12.90 -52.31
N GLY A 307 -24.49 12.82 -52.12
CA GLY A 307 -23.50 13.56 -52.90
C GLY A 307 -22.22 12.76 -53.02
N LEU A 308 -22.08 12.08 -54.15
CA LEU A 308 -20.88 11.39 -54.63
C LEU A 308 -19.66 12.31 -54.62
N SER A 309 -18.52 11.84 -54.10
CA SER A 309 -17.21 12.29 -54.59
C SER A 309 -16.14 11.24 -54.34
N SER A 310 -15.60 10.78 -55.44
CA SER A 310 -14.56 9.79 -55.62
C SER A 310 -13.13 10.34 -55.45
N THR A 311 -12.22 9.44 -55.05
CA THR A 311 -10.77 9.37 -55.38
C THR A 311 -9.79 10.42 -54.80
N PRO A 312 -8.46 10.15 -54.79
CA PRO A 312 -7.73 8.88 -54.69
C PRO A 312 -6.60 8.89 -53.62
N THR A 313 -6.14 7.69 -53.30
CA THR A 313 -4.91 7.31 -52.58
C THR A 313 -3.64 7.95 -53.16
N PRO A 314 -2.59 8.13 -52.32
CA PRO A 314 -1.29 7.63 -52.75
C PRO A 314 -0.55 6.84 -51.65
N SER A 315 -0.15 5.62 -52.00
CA SER A 315 1.02 4.95 -51.43
C SER A 315 2.29 5.69 -51.88
N PRO A 316 3.39 5.65 -51.10
CA PRO A 316 4.52 4.88 -51.62
C PRO A 316 5.49 4.26 -50.60
N LYS A 317 6.23 3.28 -51.14
CA LYS A 317 7.62 2.91 -50.87
C LYS A 317 7.94 2.04 -49.65
N ALA A 318 7.92 0.75 -49.94
CA ALA A 318 8.83 -0.24 -49.38
C ALA A 318 10.30 0.19 -49.62
N ALA A 319 11.09 0.24 -48.54
CA ALA A 319 12.54 0.26 -48.59
C ALA A 319 13.05 -1.10 -48.08
N ARG A 320 13.41 -1.94 -49.05
CA ARG A 320 14.24 -3.14 -48.94
C ARG A 320 15.60 -2.69 -48.39
N ARG A 321 16.03 -3.19 -47.22
CA ARG A 321 17.41 -3.03 -46.77
C ARG A 321 18.07 -4.38 -46.54
N ASP A 322 19.28 -4.41 -47.06
CA ASP A 322 20.13 -5.52 -47.40
C ASP A 322 20.63 -6.33 -46.21
N SER A 323 20.78 -7.61 -46.51
CA SER A 323 21.63 -8.60 -45.86
C SER A 323 23.07 -8.11 -45.68
N GLY A 324 23.48 -7.90 -44.43
CA GLY A 324 24.88 -7.71 -44.03
C GLY A 324 25.39 -8.94 -43.29
N SER A 325 25.97 -9.89 -44.03
CA SER A 325 26.79 -11.00 -43.54
C SER A 325 28.11 -10.45 -42.98
N GLY A 326 28.28 -10.50 -41.65
CA GLY A 326 29.51 -10.13 -40.96
C GLY A 326 30.15 -11.35 -40.31
N ARG A 327 31.16 -11.89 -41.01
CA ARG A 327 31.97 -13.05 -40.67
C ARG A 327 33.11 -12.63 -39.74
N ALA A 328 33.39 -13.49 -38.75
CA ALA A 328 34.65 -13.77 -38.06
C ALA A 328 35.53 -12.60 -37.57
N ASP A 329 35.83 -12.60 -36.28
CA ASP A 329 37.22 -12.53 -35.86
C ASP A 329 37.47 -13.46 -34.66
N VAL A 330 38.43 -14.35 -34.89
CA VAL A 330 39.12 -15.20 -33.93
C VAL A 330 40.33 -14.39 -33.49
N ILE A 331 40.50 -14.17 -32.19
CA ILE A 331 41.79 -13.77 -31.62
C ILE A 331 42.11 -14.71 -30.46
N GLN A 332 43.33 -15.23 -30.55
CA GLN A 332 44.04 -16.11 -29.62
C GLN A 332 44.27 -15.47 -28.25
#